data_AF-A0A4Q0NVI1-F1
#
_entry.id   AF-A0A4Q0NVI1-F1
#
_cell.length_a   1.000
_cell.length_b   1.000
_cell.length_c   1.000
_cell.angle_alpha   90.00
_cell.angle_beta   90.00
_cell.angle_gamma   90.00
#
_symmetry.space_group_name_H-M   'P 1'
#
loop_
_entity.id
_entity.type
_entity.pdbx_description
1 polymer ?
#
loop_
_entity_poly.entity_id
_entity_poly.type
_entity_poly.pdbx_seq_one_letter_code
_entity_poly.pdbx_strand_id
1 'polypeptide(L)'
;MNLKILLPYKLFADIKNVKSIVMETSEGCFGMLPNRLDCVAALVPGILSYRTTTQKTNYIAVDEGVMVKAGSAVLISVLNATGGTDLGKLGELIKTEFNKKEEDQRKAQRVIAKLERGFVYSFDKFRNH
;
A
#
# COMPACT_ATOMS: atom_id res chain seq x y z
N MET A 1 18.52 -8.68 -2.38
CA MET A 1 17.63 -8.21 -1.29
C MET A 1 16.32 -8.97 -1.35
N ASN A 2 15.56 -9.00 -0.26
CA ASN A 2 14.29 -9.70 -0.14
C ASN A 2 13.17 -8.68 0.08
N LEU A 3 12.15 -8.71 -0.77
CA LEU A 3 11.01 -7.80 -0.71
C LEU A 3 9.84 -8.50 -0.03
N LYS A 4 9.30 -7.88 1.02
CA LYS A 4 8.05 -8.30 1.65
C LYS A 4 7.03 -7.18 1.59
N ILE A 5 5.82 -7.52 1.17
CA ILE A 5 4.68 -6.61 1.16
C ILE A 5 3.67 -7.13 2.17
N LEU A 6 3.36 -6.29 3.15
CA LEU A 6 2.53 -6.57 4.30
C LEU A 6 1.25 -5.76 4.16
N LEU A 7 0.13 -6.46 4.26
CA LEU A 7 -1.18 -5.86 4.49
C LEU A 7 -1.52 -6.04 5.97
N PRO A 8 -2.44 -5.24 6.55
CA PRO A 8 -2.79 -5.33 7.97
C PRO A 8 -3.23 -6.75 8.41
N TYR A 9 -3.75 -7.55 7.47
CA TYR A 9 -4.34 -8.85 7.73
C TYR A 9 -3.57 -10.02 7.10
N LYS A 10 -2.51 -9.78 6.31
CA LYS A 10 -1.72 -10.86 5.69
C LYS A 10 -0.39 -10.38 5.11
N LEU A 11 0.53 -11.33 4.95
CA LEU A 11 1.68 -11.16 4.04
C LEU A 11 1.20 -11.32 2.60
N PHE A 12 1.25 -10.24 1.81
CA PHE A 12 0.80 -10.23 0.41
C PHE A 12 1.84 -10.83 -0.53
N ALA A 13 3.12 -10.50 -0.34
CA ALA A 13 4.20 -11.02 -1.15
C ALA A 13 5.46 -11.23 -0.32
N ASP A 14 6.18 -12.33 -0.58
CA ASP A 14 7.54 -12.58 -0.07
C ASP A 14 8.41 -13.02 -1.25
N ILE A 15 9.19 -12.07 -1.78
CA ILE A 15 9.97 -12.24 -3.00
C ILE A 15 11.44 -12.20 -2.63
N LYS A 16 12.13 -13.31 -2.89
CA LYS A 16 13.57 -13.46 -2.67
C LYS A 16 14.36 -13.03 -3.89
N ASN A 17 15.64 -12.70 -3.67
CA ASN A 17 16.61 -12.44 -4.75
C ASN A 17 16.22 -11.29 -5.69
N VAL A 18 15.63 -10.23 -5.15
CA VAL A 18 15.31 -9.02 -5.89
C VAL A 18 16.60 -8.25 -6.19
N LYS A 19 16.72 -7.79 -7.45
CA LYS A 19 17.86 -7.07 -8.03
C LYS A 19 17.61 -5.58 -8.20
N SER A 20 16.37 -5.17 -8.38
CA SER A 20 15.98 -3.76 -8.40
C SER A 20 14.53 -3.61 -7.95
N ILE A 21 14.24 -2.52 -7.27
CA ILE A 21 12.89 -2.08 -6.91
C ILE A 21 12.77 -0.61 -7.32
N VAL A 22 11.62 -0.23 -7.89
CA VAL A 22 11.27 1.17 -8.13
C VAL A 22 9.88 1.40 -7.57
N MET A 23 9.69 2.49 -6.84
CA MET A 23 8.43 2.86 -6.20
C MET A 23 8.24 4.38 -6.24
N GLU A 24 7.01 4.82 -6.03
CA GLU A 24 6.64 6.23 -6.01
C GLU A 24 6.49 6.72 -4.58
N THR A 25 6.97 7.94 -4.34
CA THR A 25 6.92 8.64 -3.05
C THR A 25 6.40 10.06 -3.30
N SER A 26 6.11 10.82 -2.24
CA SER A 26 5.70 12.22 -2.37
C SER A 26 6.73 13.09 -3.11
N GLU A 27 8.01 12.72 -3.03
CA GLU A 27 9.13 13.43 -3.67
C GLU A 27 9.45 12.89 -5.08
N GLY A 28 8.63 11.98 -5.60
CA GLY A 28 8.79 11.36 -6.92
C GLY A 28 9.22 9.89 -6.86
N CYS A 29 9.82 9.40 -7.95
CA CYS A 29 10.17 7.99 -8.12
C CYS A 29 11.53 7.65 -7.50
N PHE A 30 11.55 6.64 -6.63
CA PHE A 30 12.76 6.12 -5.99
C PHE A 30 13.10 4.72 -6.47
N GLY A 31 14.31 4.57 -7.00
CA GLY A 31 14.92 3.29 -7.37
C GLY A 31 15.88 2.79 -6.30
N MET A 32 15.84 1.49 -6.02
CA MET A 32 16.68 0.83 -5.04
C MET A 32 17.35 -0.42 -5.62
N LEU A 33 18.66 -0.52 -5.41
CA LEU A 33 19.47 -1.69 -5.72
C LEU A 33 19.91 -2.39 -4.42
N PRO A 34 20.36 -3.66 -4.49
CA PRO A 34 21.00 -4.34 -3.38
C PRO A 34 22.13 -3.50 -2.77
N ASN A 35 22.32 -3.64 -1.46
CA ASN A 35 23.34 -2.91 -0.68
C ASN A 35 23.12 -1.39 -0.58
N ARG A 36 21.92 -0.89 -0.92
CA ARG A 36 21.49 0.45 -0.49
C ARG A 36 21.50 0.51 1.04
N LEU A 37 21.98 1.63 1.58
CA LEU A 37 21.89 1.95 3.02
C LEU A 37 20.44 1.90 3.51
N ASP A 38 20.31 1.74 4.82
CA ASP A 38 19.02 1.64 5.47
C ASP A 38 18.27 2.97 5.42
N CYS A 39 16.98 2.91 5.11
CA CYS A 39 16.15 4.09 4.93
C CYS A 39 14.68 3.78 5.14
N VAL A 40 13.91 4.82 5.40
CA VAL A 40 12.45 4.78 5.42
C VAL A 40 11.90 5.77 4.40
N ALA A 41 10.78 5.44 3.76
CA ALA A 41 10.08 6.34 2.87
C ALA A 41 8.56 6.16 3.01
N ALA A 42 7.84 7.27 3.01
CA ALA A 42 6.39 7.26 2.81
C ALA A 42 6.11 6.98 1.33
N LEU A 43 5.15 6.09 1.09
CA LEU A 43 4.69 5.74 -0.24
C LEU A 43 3.37 6.46 -0.51
N VAL A 44 3.22 6.94 -1.75
CA VAL A 44 1.95 7.40 -2.29
C VAL A 44 1.32 6.26 -3.10
N PRO A 45 -0.01 6.26 -3.34
CA PRO A 45 -0.64 5.28 -4.20
C PRO A 45 0.00 5.29 -5.59
N GLY A 46 0.44 4.12 -6.06
CA GLY A 46 1.23 4.04 -7.29
C GLY A 46 1.63 2.63 -7.67
N ILE A 47 2.55 2.53 -8.65
CA ILE A 47 3.02 1.25 -9.16
C ILE A 47 4.43 0.99 -8.62
N LEU A 48 4.55 -0.07 -7.83
CA LEU A 48 5.85 -0.65 -7.49
C LEU A 48 6.27 -1.61 -8.60
N SER A 49 7.50 -1.46 -9.09
CA SER A 49 8.11 -2.42 -10.01
C SER A 49 9.34 -3.07 -9.39
N TYR A 50 9.54 -4.37 -9.67
CA TYR A 50 10.72 -5.08 -9.20
C TYR A 50 11.23 -6.10 -10.23
N ARG A 51 12.54 -6.36 -10.18
CA ARG A 51 13.20 -7.39 -11.01
C ARG A 51 13.86 -8.43 -10.14
N THR A 52 13.70 -9.70 -10.49
CA THR A 52 14.40 -10.84 -9.88
C THR A 52 15.51 -11.33 -10.81
N THR A 53 16.17 -12.44 -10.44
CA THR A 53 17.22 -13.09 -11.23
C THR A 53 16.78 -13.53 -12.63
N THR A 54 15.48 -13.70 -12.88
CA THR A 54 14.94 -14.05 -14.20
C THR A 54 14.88 -12.85 -15.16
N GLN A 55 15.34 -11.67 -14.75
CA GLN A 55 15.31 -10.39 -15.48
C GLN A 55 13.92 -9.88 -15.90
N LYS A 56 12.84 -10.63 -15.64
CA LYS A 56 11.46 -10.16 -15.86
C LYS A 56 11.11 -9.06 -14.88
N THR A 57 10.60 -7.95 -15.39
CA THR A 57 10.03 -6.87 -14.56
C THR A 57 8.62 -7.26 -14.16
N ASN A 58 8.36 -7.25 -12.86
CA ASN A 58 7.05 -7.48 -12.28
C ASN A 58 6.54 -6.17 -11.68
N TYR A 59 5.22 -6.00 -11.65
CA TYR A 59 4.61 -4.78 -11.14
C TYR A 59 3.48 -5.11 -10.16
N ILE A 60 3.32 -4.26 -9.17
CA ILE A 60 2.34 -4.34 -8.10
C ILE A 60 1.78 -2.94 -7.89
N ALA A 61 0.47 -2.79 -8.00
CA ALA A 61 -0.21 -1.59 -7.55
C ALA A 61 -0.28 -1.61 -6.02
N VAL A 62 0.15 -0.53 -5.39
CA VAL A 62 0.17 -0.36 -3.95
C VAL A 62 -0.55 0.94 -3.58
N ASP A 63 -1.30 0.89 -2.48
CA ASP A 63 -1.86 2.11 -1.88
C ASP A 63 -0.77 2.86 -1.10
N GLU A 64 -1.17 3.96 -0.44
CA GLU A 64 -0.34 4.66 0.52
C GLU A 64 0.16 3.73 1.65
N GLY A 65 1.35 4.06 2.15
CA GLY A 65 1.94 3.29 3.24
C GLY A 65 3.38 3.68 3.51
N VAL A 66 4.14 2.75 4.09
CA VAL A 66 5.52 2.98 4.50
C VAL A 66 6.42 1.87 4.00
N MET A 67 7.56 2.25 3.44
CA MET A 67 8.66 1.37 3.07
C MET A 67 9.80 1.52 4.06
N VAL A 68 10.31 0.39 4.56
CA VAL A 68 11.52 0.30 5.37
C VAL A 68 12.51 -0.61 4.66
N LYS A 69 13.71 -0.09 4.41
CA LYS A 69 14.86 -0.85 3.92
C LYS A 69 15.83 -1.03 5.08
N ALA A 70 16.07 -2.28 5.48
CA ALA A 70 16.98 -2.66 6.56
C ALA A 70 17.85 -3.85 6.16
N GLY A 71 19.17 -3.67 6.09
CA GLY A 71 20.13 -4.71 5.69
C GLY A 71 19.82 -5.29 4.30
N SER A 72 19.37 -6.54 4.23
CA SER A 72 18.97 -7.17 2.95
C SER A 72 17.46 -7.19 2.72
N ALA A 73 16.65 -6.71 3.68
CA ALA A 73 15.20 -6.74 3.65
C ALA A 73 14.61 -5.38 3.23
N VAL A 74 13.60 -5.42 2.37
CA VAL A 74 12.71 -4.31 2.05
C VAL A 74 11.32 -4.71 2.51
N LEU A 75 10.78 -4.00 3.48
CA LEU A 75 9.45 -4.20 4.03
C LEU A 75 8.55 -3.06 3.56
N ILE A 76 7.41 -3.39 3.00
CA ILE A 76 6.41 -2.41 2.56
C ILE A 76 5.12 -2.73 3.26
N SER A 77 4.63 -1.80 4.08
CA SER A 77 3.35 -1.93 4.78
C SER A 77 2.36 -0.95 4.15
N VAL A 78 1.31 -1.48 3.53
CA VAL A 78 0.28 -0.71 2.81
C VAL A 78 -1.10 -1.24 3.14
N LEU A 79 -2.13 -0.41 2.98
CA LEU A 79 -3.51 -0.82 3.29
C LEU A 79 -4.02 -1.88 2.30
N ASN A 80 -3.81 -1.64 0.99
CA ASN A 80 -4.10 -2.60 -0.06
C ASN A 80 -2.93 -2.71 -1.04
N ALA A 81 -2.83 -3.88 -1.67
CA ALA A 81 -1.92 -4.13 -2.78
C ALA A 81 -2.58 -5.09 -3.76
N THR A 82 -2.38 -4.85 -5.05
CA THR A 82 -2.91 -5.68 -6.14
C THR A 82 -1.82 -5.93 -7.16
N GLY A 83 -1.59 -7.19 -7.51
CA GLY A 83 -0.53 -7.58 -8.44
C GLY A 83 -0.22 -9.07 -8.32
N GLY A 84 0.52 -9.59 -9.30
CA GLY A 84 0.83 -11.01 -9.41
C GLY A 84 0.69 -11.51 -10.83
N THR A 85 1.82 -11.93 -11.40
CA THR A 85 2.02 -12.76 -12.60
C THR A 85 1.25 -12.51 -13.91
N ASP A 86 0.51 -11.42 -14.11
CA ASP A 86 0.25 -10.94 -15.48
C ASP A 86 -0.29 -9.51 -15.53
N LEU A 87 0.53 -8.58 -16.04
CA LEU A 87 0.14 -7.18 -16.18
C LEU A 87 -0.71 -6.88 -17.42
N GLY A 88 -0.91 -7.86 -18.31
CA GLY A 88 -1.77 -7.69 -19.48
C GLY A 88 -3.22 -7.32 -19.14
N LYS A 89 -3.66 -7.48 -17.88
CA LYS A 89 -5.04 -7.22 -17.42
C LYS A 89 -5.19 -6.05 -16.44
N LEU A 90 -4.10 -5.38 -16.06
CA LEU A 90 -4.14 -4.38 -14.98
C LEU A 90 -4.77 -3.04 -15.43
N GLY A 91 -4.59 -2.64 -16.69
CA GLY A 91 -5.10 -1.37 -17.21
C GLY A 91 -6.64 -1.27 -17.24
N GLU A 92 -7.34 -2.38 -17.50
CA GLU A 92 -8.80 -2.43 -17.55
C GLU A 92 -9.44 -2.63 -16.17
N LEU A 93 -8.77 -3.37 -15.28
CA LEU A 93 -9.23 -3.57 -13.90
C LEU A 93 -9.06 -2.32 -13.03
N ILE A 94 -8.02 -1.50 -13.27
CA ILE A 94 -7.80 -0.25 -12.52
C ILE A 94 -8.96 0.74 -12.71
N LYS A 95 -9.52 0.88 -13.93
CA LYS A 95 -10.61 1.83 -14.18
C LYS A 95 -11.95 1.41 -13.55
N THR A 96 -12.14 0.12 -13.30
CA THR A 96 -13.45 -0.43 -12.93
C THR A 96 -13.55 -0.70 -11.42
N GLU A 97 -12.45 -1.09 -10.77
CA GLU A 97 -12.46 -1.46 -9.35
C GLU A 97 -12.04 -0.33 -8.39
N PHE A 98 -11.21 0.63 -8.83
CA PHE A 98 -10.79 1.75 -7.96
C PHE A 98 -11.94 2.72 -7.67
N ASN A 99 -12.85 2.97 -8.62
CA ASN A 99 -13.98 3.88 -8.40
C ASN A 99 -15.09 3.30 -7.50
N LYS A 100 -15.17 1.97 -7.33
CA LYS A 100 -16.27 1.34 -6.58
C LYS A 100 -15.93 1.14 -5.10
N LYS A 101 -14.70 0.76 -4.78
CA LYS A 101 -14.28 0.54 -3.38
C LYS A 101 -14.02 1.82 -2.60
N GLU A 102 -13.60 2.89 -3.27
CA GLU A 102 -13.37 4.18 -2.61
C GLU A 102 -14.69 4.81 -2.13
N GLU A 103 -15.80 4.63 -2.86
CA GLU A 103 -17.11 5.11 -2.44
C GLU A 103 -17.64 4.37 -1.20
N ASP A 104 -17.52 3.05 -1.16
CA ASP A 104 -18.05 2.26 -0.05
C ASP A 104 -17.21 2.42 1.22
N GLN A 105 -15.89 2.54 1.08
CA GLN A 105 -15.00 2.85 2.21
C GLN A 105 -15.24 4.27 2.74
N ARG A 106 -15.42 5.28 1.86
CA ARG A 106 -15.81 6.65 2.26
C ARG A 106 -17.20 6.68 2.89
N LYS A 107 -18.17 5.89 2.41
CA LYS A 107 -19.51 5.77 3.03
C LYS A 107 -19.43 5.14 4.41
N ALA A 108 -18.69 4.04 4.58
CA ALA A 108 -18.49 3.40 5.88
C ALA A 108 -17.79 4.33 6.87
N GLN A 109 -16.71 5.01 6.48
CA GLN A 109 -16.03 6.00 7.33
C GLN A 109 -16.91 7.21 7.66
N ARG A 110 -17.75 7.69 6.74
CA ARG A 110 -18.73 8.76 7.01
C ARG A 110 -19.84 8.32 7.98
N VAL A 111 -20.29 7.07 7.89
CA VAL A 111 -21.28 6.51 8.83
C VAL A 111 -20.68 6.38 10.22
N ILE A 112 -19.44 5.87 10.33
CA ILE A 112 -18.73 5.79 11.62
C ILE A 112 -18.48 7.19 12.20
N ALA A 113 -17.97 8.14 11.42
CA ALA A 113 -17.74 9.51 11.90
C ALA A 113 -19.04 10.24 12.31
N LYS A 114 -20.18 9.94 11.66
CA LYS A 114 -21.51 10.43 12.09
C LYS A 114 -21.96 9.78 13.39
N LEU A 115 -21.73 8.48 13.56
CA LEU A 115 -22.05 7.75 14.79
C LEU A 115 -21.22 8.25 15.96
N GLU A 116 -19.91 8.47 15.78
CA GLU A 116 -19.02 9.04 16.80
C GLU A 116 -19.50 10.42 17.28
N ARG A 117 -19.86 11.32 16.34
CA ARG A 117 -20.39 12.65 16.67
C ARG A 117 -21.76 12.58 17.37
N GLY A 118 -22.62 11.66 16.96
CA GLY A 118 -23.94 11.44 17.59
C GLY A 118 -23.84 10.86 19.00
N PHE A 119 -22.86 9.97 19.24
CA PHE A 119 -22.59 9.39 20.55
C PHE A 119 -22.09 10.43 21.55
N VAL A 120 -21.15 11.29 21.15
CA VAL A 120 -20.63 12.38 22.00
C VAL A 120 -21.74 13.36 22.40
N TYR A 121 -22.63 13.72 21.47
CA TYR A 121 -23.75 14.62 21.75
C TYR A 121 -24.82 13.98 22.67
N SER A 122 -25.08 12.68 22.54
CA SER A 122 -26.01 11.96 23.41
C SER A 122 -25.50 11.92 24.86
N PHE A 123 -24.21 11.62 25.07
CA PHE A 123 -23.61 11.58 26.40
C PHE A 123 -23.57 12.95 27.10
N ASP A 124 -23.38 14.05 26.36
CA ASP A 124 -23.42 15.40 26.94
C ASP A 124 -24.84 15.78 27.40
N LYS A 125 -25.87 15.29 26.69
CA LYS A 125 -27.28 15.49 27.05
C LYS A 125 -27.71 14.69 28.29
N PHE A 126 -27.08 13.55 28.55
CA PHE A 126 -27.28 12.75 29.78
C PHE A 126 -26.48 13.26 30.99
N ARG A 127 -25.56 14.22 30.81
CA ARG A 127 -24.74 14.76 31.90
C ARG A 127 -25.29 16.05 32.51
N ASN A 128 -26.32 16.64 31.88
CA ASN A 128 -27.01 17.86 32.34
C ASN A 128 -28.45 17.60 32.85
N HIS A 129 -28.74 16.39 33.31
CA HIS A 129 -29.94 16.07 34.10
C HIS A 129 -29.58 15.21 35.31
#